data_AF-A0A0P1BCJ7-F1
#
_entry.id   AF-A0A0P1BCJ7-F1
#
_cell.length_a   1.000
_cell.length_b   1.000
_cell.length_c   1.000
_cell.angle_alpha   90.00
_cell.angle_beta   90.00
_cell.angle_gamma   90.00
#
_symmetry.space_group_name_H-M   'P 1'
#
loop_
_entity.id
_entity.type
_entity.pdbx_description
1 polymer ?
#
loop_
_entity_poly.entity_id
_entity_poly.type
_entity_poly.pdbx_seq_one_letter_code
_entity_poly.pdbx_strand_id
1 'polypeptide(L)'
;MTLGQALTEDEVDEILYCARIGDIEELRAAIGQSTLTQQTSQASPGQNTQLSGKEALDVLQRAVTEQGNSALHYAAANGHMAVVSEIVASAPLDLILLANASGNTPVHWAALNEARSTWDTRNKAGRGPMSEAQLAGKEEVVQWLLGRMIGGPTPSASKEQIGQDTTEDAAVEETRQDVEKSSLQS
;
A
#
# COMPACT_ATOMS: atom_id res chain seq x y z
N MET A 1 40.10 -19.26 0.84
CA MET A 1 38.83 -18.69 0.37
C MET A 1 37.72 -19.46 1.07
N THR A 2 37.24 -18.97 2.20
CA THR A 2 36.13 -19.57 2.93
C THR A 2 34.88 -19.32 2.10
N LEU A 3 34.40 -20.33 1.38
CA LEU A 3 33.07 -20.31 0.80
C LEU A 3 32.09 -20.24 1.98
N GLY A 4 31.56 -19.04 2.24
CA GLY A 4 30.41 -18.88 3.14
C GLY A 4 29.29 -19.79 2.66
N GLN A 5 28.72 -20.58 3.56
CA GLN A 5 27.64 -21.50 3.24
C GLN A 5 26.49 -20.74 2.56
N ALA A 6 25.87 -21.38 1.57
CA ALA A 6 24.66 -20.84 0.98
C ALA A 6 23.53 -20.85 2.02
N LEU A 7 22.80 -19.73 2.13
CA LEU A 7 21.54 -19.69 2.88
C LEU A 7 20.60 -20.72 2.26
N THR A 8 19.86 -21.44 3.10
CA THR A 8 18.82 -22.34 2.61
C THR A 8 17.63 -21.54 2.11
N GLU A 9 16.81 -22.14 1.25
CA GLU A 9 15.57 -21.50 0.77
C GLU A 9 14.64 -21.15 1.93
N ASP A 10 14.52 -22.03 2.93
CA ASP A 10 13.71 -21.79 4.14
C ASP A 10 14.21 -20.57 4.94
N GLU A 11 15.53 -20.40 5.09
CA GLU A 11 16.12 -19.24 5.79
C GLU A 11 15.83 -17.93 5.03
N VAL A 12 15.95 -17.97 3.69
CA VAL A 12 15.62 -16.82 2.85
C VAL A 12 14.14 -16.47 2.98
N ASP A 13 13.26 -17.47 2.86
CA ASP A 13 11.80 -17.27 2.94
C ASP A 13 11.37 -16.74 4.31
N GLU A 14 11.96 -17.21 5.40
CA GLU A 14 11.68 -16.72 6.75
C GLU A 14 12.07 -15.24 6.91
N ILE A 15 13.28 -14.86 6.47
CA ILE A 15 13.77 -13.47 6.52
C ILE A 15 12.85 -12.56 5.69
N LEU A 16 12.51 -12.97 4.47
CA LEU A 16 11.64 -12.21 3.59
C LEU A 16 10.21 -12.13 4.12
N TYR A 17 9.72 -13.20 4.74
CA TYR A 17 8.41 -13.23 5.39
C TYR A 17 8.35 -12.22 6.54
N CYS A 18 9.35 -12.20 7.42
CA CYS A 18 9.45 -11.24 8.53
C CYS A 18 9.45 -9.79 8.02
N ALA A 19 10.24 -9.52 6.99
CA ALA A 19 10.29 -8.20 6.34
C ALA A 19 8.95 -7.80 5.70
N ARG A 20 8.20 -8.77 5.17
CA ARG A 20 6.88 -8.57 4.55
C ARG A 20 5.78 -8.28 5.57
N ILE A 21 5.83 -8.87 6.76
CA ILE A 21 4.85 -8.61 7.83
C ILE A 21 5.27 -7.44 8.75
N GLY A 22 6.54 -7.02 8.67
CA GLY A 22 7.08 -5.91 9.45
C GLY A 22 7.48 -6.27 10.87
N ASP A 23 7.65 -7.56 11.18
CA ASP A 23 8.11 -8.00 12.49
C ASP A 23 9.63 -7.87 12.58
N ILE A 24 10.05 -6.80 13.25
CA ILE A 24 11.46 -6.43 13.38
C ILE A 24 12.22 -7.35 14.35
N GLU A 25 11.54 -7.86 15.38
CA GLU A 25 12.19 -8.71 16.38
C GLU A 25 12.38 -10.12 15.80
N GLU A 26 11.37 -10.64 15.10
CA GLU A 26 11.49 -11.92 14.39
C GLU A 26 12.50 -11.83 13.24
N LEU A 27 12.55 -10.70 12.51
CA LEU A 27 13.55 -10.46 11.48
C LEU A 27 14.98 -10.53 12.04
N ARG A 28 15.24 -9.89 13.19
CA ARG A 28 16.54 -9.97 13.88
C ARG A 28 16.85 -11.38 14.34
N ALA A 29 15.85 -12.10 14.85
CA ALA A 29 16.00 -13.48 15.28
C ALA A 29 16.37 -14.39 14.09
N ALA A 30 15.67 -14.27 12.96
CA ALA A 30 15.95 -15.02 11.74
C ALA A 30 17.38 -14.74 11.22
N ILE A 31 17.78 -13.47 11.13
CA ILE A 31 19.15 -13.09 10.73
C ILE A 31 20.18 -13.66 11.71
N GLY A 32 19.89 -13.63 13.02
CA GLY A 32 20.76 -14.17 14.06
C GLY A 32 20.95 -15.68 13.95
N GLN A 33 19.86 -16.41 13.69
CA GLN A 33 19.88 -17.87 13.49
C GLN A 33 20.70 -18.24 12.24
N SER A 34 20.45 -17.58 11.10
CA SER A 34 21.21 -17.81 9.86
C SER A 34 22.69 -17.46 9.99
N THR A 35 23.04 -16.49 10.84
CA THR A 35 24.45 -16.16 11.14
C THR A 35 25.10 -17.25 12.00
N LEU A 36 24.38 -17.75 13.02
CA LEU A 36 24.89 -18.75 13.94
C LEU A 36 25.11 -20.11 13.24
N THR A 37 24.19 -20.52 12.36
CA THR A 37 24.34 -21.72 11.52
C THR A 37 25.65 -21.72 10.76
N GLN A 38 26.04 -20.56 10.18
CA GLN A 38 27.31 -20.41 9.44
C GLN A 38 28.57 -20.48 10.33
N GLN A 39 28.48 -20.15 11.62
CA GLN A 39 29.61 -20.20 12.56
C GLN A 39 29.87 -21.60 13.14
N THR A 40 28.92 -22.55 13.02
CA THR A 40 29.04 -23.89 13.63
C THR A 40 30.13 -24.80 13.04
N SER A 41 30.81 -24.38 11.98
CA SER A 41 32.03 -25.08 11.54
C SER A 41 33.27 -24.73 12.36
N GLN A 42 33.33 -23.56 13.04
CA GLN A 42 34.44 -23.17 13.92
C GLN A 42 34.06 -22.11 14.96
N ALA A 43 33.37 -22.44 16.06
CA ALA A 43 33.55 -21.80 17.37
C ALA A 43 32.69 -22.40 18.48
N SER A 44 33.22 -22.34 19.70
CA SER A 44 32.68 -22.91 20.93
C SER A 44 31.38 -22.23 21.43
N PRO A 45 30.50 -22.97 22.13
CA PRO A 45 29.28 -22.43 22.71
C PRO A 45 29.62 -21.57 23.94
N GLY A 46 29.45 -20.25 23.87
CA GLY A 46 29.64 -19.39 25.05
C GLY A 46 29.73 -17.88 24.83
N GLN A 47 29.64 -17.37 23.62
CA GLN A 47 29.72 -15.93 23.37
C GLN A 47 28.32 -15.38 23.06
N ASN A 48 27.74 -14.64 24.02
CA ASN A 48 26.58 -13.77 23.82
C ASN A 48 27.05 -12.61 22.92
N THR A 49 27.19 -12.89 21.62
CA THR A 49 27.82 -11.98 20.67
C THR A 49 26.75 -11.15 20.00
N GLN A 50 26.70 -9.88 20.39
CA GLN A 50 26.02 -8.84 19.64
C GLN A 50 26.43 -8.95 18.17
N LEU A 51 25.46 -9.28 17.30
CA LEU A 51 25.66 -9.46 15.86
C LEU A 51 26.48 -8.30 15.32
N SER A 52 27.67 -8.57 14.77
CA SER A 52 28.43 -7.51 14.14
C SER A 52 27.61 -7.06 12.93
N GLY A 53 27.30 -5.77 12.81
CA GLY A 53 26.39 -5.26 11.76
C GLY A 53 26.78 -5.67 10.32
N LYS A 54 28.03 -6.11 10.13
CA LYS A 54 28.55 -6.66 8.88
C LYS A 54 28.03 -8.07 8.56
N GLU A 55 27.88 -8.95 9.55
CA GLU A 55 27.37 -10.33 9.34
C GLU A 55 25.87 -10.31 9.02
N ALA A 56 25.11 -9.51 9.76
CA ALA A 56 23.69 -9.29 9.49
C ALA A 56 23.47 -8.74 8.08
N LEU A 57 24.36 -7.86 7.63
CA LEU A 57 24.31 -7.29 6.29
C LEU A 57 24.58 -8.32 5.19
N ASP A 58 25.56 -9.21 5.37
CA ASP A 58 25.88 -10.27 4.40
C ASP A 58 24.67 -11.21 4.23
N VAL A 59 24.03 -11.58 5.34
CA VAL A 59 22.79 -12.38 5.32
C VAL A 59 21.69 -11.65 4.55
N LEU A 60 21.45 -10.36 4.82
CA LEU A 60 20.44 -9.56 4.13
C LEU A 60 20.71 -9.38 2.62
N GLN A 61 21.98 -9.29 2.21
CA GLN A 61 22.34 -9.19 0.79
C GLN A 61 22.09 -10.51 0.04
N ARG A 62 22.26 -11.63 0.73
CA ARG A 62 22.08 -12.97 0.17
C ARG A 62 20.63 -13.46 0.25
N ALA A 63 19.85 -12.92 1.19
CA ALA A 63 18.42 -13.20 1.35
C ALA A 63 17.60 -12.47 0.29
N VAL A 64 17.65 -13.00 -0.92
CA VAL A 64 16.91 -12.51 -2.09
C VAL A 64 16.15 -13.66 -2.75
N THR A 65 14.96 -13.38 -3.29
CA THR A 65 14.21 -14.39 -4.06
C THR A 65 14.92 -14.71 -5.38
N GLU A 66 14.44 -15.74 -6.08
CA GLU A 66 14.87 -16.06 -7.45
C GLU A 66 14.70 -14.87 -8.42
N GLN A 67 13.73 -14.00 -8.17
CA GLN A 67 13.49 -12.79 -8.95
C GLN A 67 14.32 -11.59 -8.44
N GLY A 68 15.23 -11.79 -7.48
CA GLY A 68 16.07 -10.74 -6.91
C GLY A 68 15.36 -9.79 -5.94
N ASN A 69 14.21 -10.17 -5.39
CA ASN A 69 13.53 -9.35 -4.40
C ASN A 69 14.19 -9.53 -3.03
N SER A 70 14.68 -8.45 -2.44
CA SER A 70 15.26 -8.44 -1.09
C SER A 70 14.23 -8.15 0.00
N ALA A 71 14.62 -8.35 1.27
CA ALA A 71 13.84 -7.95 2.43
C ALA A 71 13.40 -6.47 2.37
N LEU A 72 14.26 -5.59 1.83
CA LEU A 72 13.94 -4.17 1.69
C LEU A 72 12.82 -3.92 0.66
N HIS A 73 12.69 -4.72 -0.40
CA HIS A 73 11.57 -4.61 -1.34
C HIS A 73 10.23 -4.87 -0.63
N TYR A 74 10.16 -5.95 0.15
CA TYR A 74 8.94 -6.32 0.87
C TYR A 74 8.61 -5.33 1.99
N ALA A 75 9.60 -4.91 2.79
CA ALA A 75 9.39 -3.94 3.86
C ALA A 75 8.96 -2.57 3.31
N ALA A 76 9.59 -2.12 2.23
CA ALA A 76 9.27 -0.83 1.59
C ALA A 76 7.89 -0.86 0.90
N ALA A 77 7.54 -1.95 0.21
CA ALA A 77 6.21 -2.14 -0.38
C ALA A 77 5.07 -2.05 0.65
N ASN A 78 5.26 -2.60 1.85
CA ASN A 78 4.22 -2.64 2.87
C ASN A 78 4.28 -1.46 3.86
N GLY A 79 5.22 -0.53 3.67
CA GLY A 79 5.34 0.66 4.52
C GLY A 79 5.86 0.35 5.93
N HIS A 80 6.60 -0.75 6.13
CA HIS A 80 7.16 -1.13 7.43
C HIS A 80 8.39 -0.31 7.78
N MET A 81 8.17 0.96 8.15
CA MET A 81 9.23 1.95 8.39
C MET A 81 10.23 1.56 9.47
N ALA A 82 9.83 0.78 10.48
CA ALA A 82 10.75 0.28 11.49
C ALA A 82 11.80 -0.66 10.87
N VAL A 83 11.36 -1.64 10.07
CA VAL A 83 12.24 -2.57 9.35
C VAL A 83 13.07 -1.83 8.29
N VAL A 84 12.46 -0.92 7.53
CA VAL A 84 13.17 -0.11 6.53
C VAL A 84 14.27 0.73 7.18
N SER A 85 13.97 1.40 8.31
CA SER A 85 14.94 2.23 9.02
C SER A 85 16.11 1.41 9.54
N GLU A 86 15.84 0.22 10.08
CA GLU A 86 16.88 -0.66 10.59
C GLU A 86 17.81 -1.16 9.47
N ILE A 87 17.25 -1.67 8.38
CA ILE A 87 18.03 -2.16 7.24
C ILE A 87 18.84 -1.00 6.67
N VAL A 88 18.23 0.16 6.40
CA VAL A 88 18.91 1.32 5.79
C VAL A 88 19.98 1.92 6.69
N ALA A 89 19.81 1.92 8.02
CA ALA A 89 20.79 2.48 8.95
C ALA A 89 22.15 1.77 8.88
N SER A 90 22.16 0.50 8.49
CA SER A 90 23.37 -0.34 8.45
C SER A 90 23.72 -0.84 7.05
N ALA A 91 22.88 -0.55 6.04
CA ALA A 91 23.06 -1.04 4.68
C ALA A 91 23.97 -0.14 3.82
N PRO A 92 24.80 -0.74 2.94
CA PRO A 92 25.49 -0.03 1.89
C PRO A 92 24.49 0.34 0.80
N LEU A 93 24.88 1.32 -0.02
CA LEU A 93 24.05 1.82 -1.10
C LEU A 93 23.63 0.72 -2.09
N ASP A 94 24.48 -0.28 -2.30
CA ASP A 94 24.22 -1.41 -3.20
C ASP A 94 22.99 -2.24 -2.79
N LEU A 95 22.74 -2.41 -1.48
CA LEU A 95 21.56 -3.12 -1.00
C LEU A 95 20.29 -2.25 -1.11
N ILE A 96 20.44 -0.94 -0.88
CA ILE A 96 19.34 0.03 -0.97
C ILE A 96 18.88 0.19 -2.43
N LEU A 97 19.81 0.13 -3.37
CA LEU A 97 19.58 0.28 -4.80
C LEU A 97 19.49 -1.06 -5.55
N LEU A 98 19.45 -2.19 -4.83
CA LEU A 98 19.38 -3.50 -5.44
C LEU A 98 18.14 -3.60 -6.32
N ALA A 99 18.32 -3.79 -7.62
CA ALA A 99 17.24 -3.96 -8.56
C ALA A 99 16.90 -5.44 -8.70
N ASN A 100 15.61 -5.75 -8.67
CA ASN A 100 15.11 -7.09 -8.95
C ASN A 100 15.19 -7.41 -10.46
N ALA A 101 14.79 -8.61 -10.86
CA ALA A 101 14.81 -9.09 -12.25
C ALA A 101 13.96 -8.23 -13.21
N SER A 102 13.02 -7.44 -12.70
CA SER A 102 12.22 -6.48 -13.47
C SER A 102 12.82 -5.06 -13.49
N GLY A 103 14.00 -4.86 -12.90
CA GLY A 103 14.65 -3.55 -12.78
C GLY A 103 14.05 -2.66 -11.68
N ASN A 104 13.14 -3.18 -10.86
CA ASN A 104 12.55 -2.41 -9.77
C ASN A 104 13.47 -2.43 -8.56
N THR A 105 13.68 -1.27 -7.95
CA THR A 105 14.35 -1.13 -6.64
C THR A 105 13.30 -1.12 -5.50
N PRO A 106 13.72 -1.23 -4.23
CA PRO A 106 12.78 -1.12 -3.11
C PRO A 106 11.94 0.16 -3.13
N VAL A 107 12.50 1.28 -3.58
CA VAL A 107 11.78 2.55 -3.72
C VAL A 107 10.70 2.49 -4.80
N HIS A 108 10.92 1.77 -5.90
CA HIS A 108 9.87 1.55 -6.90
C HIS A 108 8.68 0.80 -6.30
N TRP A 109 8.96 -0.22 -5.49
CA TRP A 109 7.92 -0.99 -4.79
C TRP A 109 7.22 -0.19 -3.69
N ALA A 110 7.96 0.67 -2.99
CA ALA A 110 7.38 1.62 -2.03
C ALA A 110 6.36 2.54 -2.74
N ALA A 111 6.75 3.17 -3.84
CA ALA A 111 5.87 4.08 -4.57
C ALA A 111 4.65 3.38 -5.19
N LEU A 112 4.84 2.17 -5.74
CA LEU A 112 3.76 1.38 -6.33
C LEU A 112 2.72 0.95 -5.28
N ASN A 113 3.18 0.56 -4.10
CA ASN A 113 2.30 0.01 -3.07
C ASN A 113 1.86 1.04 -2.02
N GLU A 114 2.52 2.19 -1.88
CA GLU A 114 2.00 3.32 -1.10
C GLU A 114 0.67 3.79 -1.70
N ALA A 115 0.57 3.83 -3.05
CA ALA A 115 -0.72 4.06 -3.70
C ALA A 115 -1.78 3.05 -3.23
N ARG A 116 -1.44 1.76 -3.09
CA ARG A 116 -2.33 0.74 -2.54
C ARG A 116 -2.63 0.95 -1.05
N SER A 117 -1.62 1.30 -0.25
CA SER A 117 -1.72 1.52 1.19
C SER A 117 -2.60 2.72 1.54
N THR A 118 -2.62 3.77 0.70
CA THR A 118 -3.58 4.88 0.87
C THR A 118 -5.04 4.41 0.83
N TRP A 119 -5.36 3.35 0.08
CA TRP A 119 -6.72 2.78 0.01
C TRP A 119 -7.06 1.87 1.21
N ASP A 120 -6.06 1.26 1.83
CA ASP A 120 -6.23 0.35 2.97
C ASP A 120 -5.99 1.02 4.33
N THR A 121 -5.65 2.29 4.35
CA THR A 121 -5.45 3.07 5.58
C THR A 121 -6.76 3.13 6.36
N ARG A 122 -6.80 2.56 7.57
CA ARG A 122 -8.00 2.51 8.41
C ARG A 122 -7.96 3.54 9.54
N ASN A 123 -9.10 4.15 9.84
CA ASN A 123 -9.25 5.04 10.99
C ASN A 123 -9.39 4.24 12.31
N LYS A 124 -9.51 4.94 13.45
CA LYS A 124 -9.70 4.32 14.78
C LYS A 124 -10.94 3.40 14.89
N ALA A 125 -11.88 3.51 13.95
CA ALA A 125 -13.05 2.65 13.87
C ALA A 125 -12.87 1.47 12.89
N GLY A 126 -11.64 1.23 12.42
CA GLY A 126 -11.34 0.15 11.47
C GLY A 126 -11.92 0.38 10.08
N ARG A 127 -12.25 1.62 9.71
CA ARG A 127 -12.83 1.96 8.40
C ARG A 127 -11.78 2.54 7.48
N GLY A 128 -11.74 2.03 6.25
CA GLY A 128 -10.90 2.58 5.18
C GLY A 128 -11.48 3.86 4.57
N PRO A 129 -10.74 4.53 3.69
CA PRO A 129 -11.14 5.78 3.05
C PRO A 129 -12.43 5.59 2.23
N MET A 130 -12.55 4.45 1.53
CA MET A 130 -13.74 4.12 0.75
C MET A 130 -14.98 3.92 1.63
N SER A 131 -14.87 3.17 2.72
CA SER A 131 -16.00 2.99 3.66
C SER A 131 -16.41 4.28 4.34
N GLU A 132 -15.45 5.17 4.65
CA GLU A 132 -15.76 6.48 5.24
C GLU A 132 -16.43 7.41 4.20
N ALA A 133 -15.94 7.41 2.95
CA ALA A 133 -16.56 8.15 1.86
C ALA A 133 -17.99 7.69 1.58
N GLN A 134 -18.24 6.37 1.62
CA GLN A 134 -19.58 5.81 1.48
C GLN A 134 -20.51 6.26 2.61
N LEU A 135 -20.06 6.18 3.86
CA LEU A 135 -20.84 6.63 5.02
C LEU A 135 -21.13 8.13 4.99
N ALA A 136 -20.20 8.93 4.47
CA ALA A 136 -20.34 10.37 4.30
C ALA A 136 -21.14 10.76 3.05
N GLY A 137 -21.64 9.80 2.26
CA GLY A 137 -22.37 10.04 1.02
C GLY A 137 -21.54 10.74 -0.07
N LYS A 138 -20.22 10.59 -0.04
CA LYS A 138 -19.28 11.22 -0.98
C LYS A 138 -19.07 10.34 -2.20
N GLU A 139 -20.12 10.17 -2.99
CA GLU A 139 -20.13 9.29 -4.16
C GLU A 139 -19.01 9.64 -5.16
N GLU A 140 -18.74 10.93 -5.41
CA GLU A 140 -17.64 11.39 -6.27
C GLU A 140 -16.26 10.88 -5.81
N VAL A 141 -16.04 10.85 -4.49
CA VAL A 141 -14.80 10.34 -3.91
C VAL A 141 -14.72 8.83 -4.06
N VAL A 142 -15.84 8.12 -3.89
CA VAL A 142 -15.92 6.67 -4.10
C VAL A 142 -15.63 6.32 -5.57
N GLN A 143 -16.23 7.03 -6.52
CA GLN A 143 -15.97 6.85 -7.95
C GLN A 143 -14.52 7.16 -8.33
N TRP A 144 -13.95 8.23 -7.76
CA TRP A 144 -12.54 8.57 -7.95
C TRP A 144 -11.60 7.48 -7.42
N LEU A 145 -11.90 6.92 -6.24
CA LEU A 145 -11.16 5.81 -5.64
C LEU A 145 -11.27 4.53 -6.50
N LEU A 146 -12.47 4.17 -6.95
CA LEU A 146 -12.72 3.01 -7.82
C LEU A 146 -12.01 3.14 -9.18
N GLY A 147 -12.02 4.33 -9.77
CA GLY A 147 -11.34 4.61 -11.04
C GLY A 147 -9.84 4.35 -10.97
N ARG A 148 -9.20 4.71 -9.85
CA ARG A 148 -7.78 4.39 -9.61
C ARG A 148 -7.51 2.92 -9.31
N MET A 149 -8.45 2.19 -8.70
CA MET A 149 -8.28 0.76 -8.41
C MET A 149 -8.35 -0.12 -9.66
N ILE A 150 -9.14 0.25 -10.66
CA ILE A 150 -9.37 -0.55 -11.87
C ILE A 150 -8.38 -0.20 -12.99
N GLY A 151 -7.54 0.83 -12.80
CA GLY A 151 -6.62 1.32 -13.85
C GLY A 151 -7.37 1.93 -15.04
N GLY A 152 -8.65 2.26 -14.87
CA GLY A 152 -9.50 2.85 -15.90
C GLY A 152 -9.26 4.35 -16.05
N PRO A 153 -9.57 4.94 -17.22
CA PRO A 153 -9.47 6.39 -17.40
C PRO A 153 -10.33 7.07 -16.35
N THR A 154 -9.73 8.03 -15.64
CA THR A 154 -10.41 8.88 -14.67
C THR A 154 -11.67 9.44 -15.33
N PRO A 155 -12.82 9.48 -14.64
CA PRO A 155 -13.98 10.18 -15.16
C PRO A 155 -13.59 11.64 -15.35
N SER A 156 -13.25 11.99 -16.60
CA SER A 156 -13.12 13.35 -17.06
C SER A 156 -14.42 14.02 -16.68
N ALA A 157 -14.32 15.14 -15.95
CA ALA A 157 -15.44 15.97 -15.57
C ALA A 157 -16.16 16.49 -16.83
N SER A 158 -17.01 15.68 -17.42
CA SER A 158 -18.11 16.16 -18.24
C SER A 158 -19.10 16.75 -17.26
N LYS A 159 -19.07 18.08 -17.15
CA LYS A 159 -20.19 18.87 -16.65
C LYS A 159 -21.41 18.50 -17.49
N GLU A 160 -22.17 17.49 -17.06
CA GLU A 160 -23.57 17.41 -17.43
C GLU A 160 -24.29 18.45 -16.60
N GLN A 161 -24.65 19.51 -17.30
CA GLN A 161 -25.56 20.56 -16.85
C GLN A 161 -26.89 19.88 -16.53
N ILE A 162 -27.09 19.51 -15.26
CA ILE A 162 -28.40 19.14 -14.75
C ILE A 162 -29.24 20.41 -14.85
N GLY A 163 -30.08 20.45 -15.89
CA GLY A 163 -31.12 21.45 -16.05
C GLY A 163 -31.96 21.49 -14.77
N GLN A 164 -31.93 22.62 -14.10
CA GLN A 164 -32.98 23.03 -13.20
C GLN A 164 -34.25 23.15 -14.05
N ASP A 165 -35.22 22.27 -13.84
CA ASP A 165 -36.61 22.56 -14.15
C ASP A 165 -37.46 22.12 -12.97
N THR A 166 -37.64 23.06 -12.05
CA THR A 166 -38.63 23.02 -10.98
C THR A 166 -39.76 23.96 -11.37
N THR A 167 -40.91 23.41 -11.75
CA THR A 167 -42.26 23.97 -11.52
C THR A 167 -43.24 22.84 -11.84
N GLU A 168 -43.81 22.18 -10.84
CA GLU A 168 -45.17 22.48 -10.34
C GLU A 168 -46.20 22.55 -11.47
N ASP A 169 -46.87 21.43 -11.73
CA ASP A 169 -48.15 21.45 -12.44
C ASP A 169 -49.13 20.46 -11.80
N ALA A 170 -49.88 20.97 -10.83
CA ALA A 170 -51.08 20.36 -10.27
C ALA A 170 -52.14 21.46 -10.12
N ALA A 171 -52.65 21.96 -11.25
CA ALA A 171 -53.85 22.77 -11.29
C ALA A 171 -54.99 21.97 -11.94
N VAL A 172 -56.02 21.74 -11.14
CA VAL A 172 -57.26 21.06 -11.49
C VAL A 172 -58.13 22.04 -12.27
N GLU A 173 -58.55 21.63 -13.47
CA GLU A 173 -59.42 22.38 -14.38
C GLU A 173 -60.79 22.67 -13.73
N GLU A 174 -61.04 23.93 -13.37
CA GLU A 174 -62.34 24.43 -12.90
C GLU A 174 -63.15 24.98 -14.08
N THR A 175 -64.09 24.17 -14.57
CA THR A 175 -65.12 24.61 -15.53
C THR A 175 -66.32 25.16 -14.76
N ARG A 176 -66.60 26.46 -14.89
CA ARG A 176 -67.96 27.03 -15.08
C ARG A 176 -67.91 28.55 -15.23
N GLN A 177 -68.27 29.00 -16.44
CA GLN A 177 -68.53 30.39 -16.78
C GLN A 177 -69.90 30.80 -16.24
N ASP A 178 -69.97 31.89 -15.46
CA ASP A 178 -71.21 32.62 -15.23
C ASP A 178 -70.98 34.14 -15.41
N VAL A 179 -71.47 34.62 -16.56
CA VAL A 179 -72.47 35.70 -16.73
C VAL A 179 -72.17 37.12 -16.16
N GLU A 180 -72.22 38.08 -17.11
CA GLU A 180 -72.64 39.49 -16.98
C GLU A 180 -71.70 40.54 -16.32
N LYS A 181 -71.32 41.59 -17.08
CA LYS A 181 -72.18 42.77 -17.28
C LYS A 181 -71.60 43.80 -18.27
N SER A 182 -72.55 44.53 -18.85
CA SER A 182 -72.50 45.87 -19.46
C SER A 182 -72.04 45.95 -20.92
N SER A 183 -72.99 46.02 -21.88
CA SER A 183 -73.87 47.15 -22.23
C SER A 183 -73.22 48.22 -23.13
N LEU A 184 -73.86 48.38 -24.29
CA LEU A 184 -74.10 49.60 -25.07
C LEU A 184 -73.14 49.98 -26.23
N GLN A 185 -73.78 50.11 -27.40
CA GLN A 185 -73.48 50.97 -28.56
C GLN A 185 -72.32 50.49 -29.46
N SER A 186 -72.49 50.33 -30.78
CA SER A 186 -73.39 50.96 -31.77
C SER A 186 -73.69 50.03 -32.94
#